data_AF-A0A8J6E9I6-F1
#
_entry.id   AF-A0A8J6E9I6-F1
#
_cell.length_a   1.000
_cell.length_b   1.000
_cell.length_c   1.000
_cell.angle_alpha   90.00
_cell.angle_beta   90.00
_cell.angle_gamma   90.00
#
_symmetry.space_group_name_H-M   'P 1'
#
loop_
_entity.id
_entity.type
_entity.pdbx_description
1 polymer ?
#
loop_
_entity_poly.entity_id
_entity_poly.type
_entity_poly.pdbx_seq_one_letter_code
_entity_poly.pdbx_strand_id
1 'polypeptide(L)'
;MCSSFQPFLIKVSETTDPDKKQMLEKIQAAVMAAIHPLEEAMNKSAGAEEVGRHAQTLLQESADLLSDWLDAKKGAKVLPPDVLTRVSEYVPEIVEFVQRIVDNGYGYVSNGSVYFSTAKFHTSDKHYYAKLVPEAVGDQKALQEGEGDLSISADRLSEKQSPNDFALWKASKPGEPSWDSPWGKGRPGWHIECSAMAGSILGESMDIHGGGFDLRFPHHDNELAQSEAYFDNDHWEFFLNVKDILRAPTDITGQYVKWESPEIELNSSFYNKKATIHAALCDNIDTRTVMEDMRALVSQCNSYVAGRKVAKQTPNRMLLESIGLYLTNMLKIFGAIEGEEPIGFPVGRNAQNLNLCDSLRDDVLPELGVRLEDHEGLPTVVKLVDKETLLKEKEEKKKAEEEKRRKKEEAARKKQEQEAAKLAKMKISPSEMFKTETDKYSKFDENVSRWKIIILSGLSDPGLKKSICVYVSLFVPFQGFPTHDAEGKELSKGQSKKLRKFYEAQEKLYSEYLQMVQNGNA
;
A
#
# COMPACT_ATOMS: atom_id res chain seq x y z
N MET A 1 -21.29 22.14 38.22
CA MET A 1 -21.35 21.31 37.00
C MET A 1 -20.65 22.02 35.86
N CYS A 2 -19.42 21.59 35.57
CA CYS A 2 -18.64 22.04 34.43
C CYS A 2 -19.48 21.88 33.14
N SER A 3 -19.65 22.97 32.37
CA SER A 3 -20.42 22.96 31.11
C SER A 3 -19.89 21.92 30.10
N SER A 4 -18.65 21.48 30.27
CA SER A 4 -18.01 20.42 29.49
C SER A 4 -18.57 19.01 29.72
N PHE A 5 -19.27 18.74 30.83
CA PHE A 5 -19.85 17.42 31.11
C PHE A 5 -21.26 17.25 30.51
N GLN A 6 -21.90 18.35 30.14
CA GLN A 6 -23.26 18.34 29.59
C GLN A 6 -23.40 17.54 28.28
N PRO A 7 -22.47 17.60 27.32
CA PRO A 7 -22.53 16.78 26.11
C PRO A 7 -22.47 15.28 26.41
N PHE A 8 -21.70 14.88 27.43
CA PHE A 8 -21.64 13.49 27.86
C PHE A 8 -22.98 13.02 28.43
N LEU A 9 -23.65 13.84 29.24
CA LEU A 9 -24.99 13.54 29.77
C LEU A 9 -26.04 13.37 28.66
N ILE A 10 -25.97 14.22 27.62
CA ILE A 10 -26.82 14.09 26.43
C ILE A 10 -26.53 12.75 25.75
N LYS A 11 -25.26 12.42 25.53
CA LYS A 11 -24.86 11.15 24.90
C LYS A 11 -25.35 9.93 25.67
N VAL A 12 -25.27 9.95 27.01
CA VAL A 12 -25.82 8.87 27.87
C VAL A 12 -27.33 8.74 27.65
N SER A 13 -28.05 9.87 27.58
CA SER A 13 -29.50 9.87 27.40
C SER A 13 -29.96 9.36 26.02
N GLU A 14 -29.20 9.68 24.97
CA GLU A 14 -29.47 9.29 23.58
C GLU A 14 -29.01 7.87 23.24
N THR A 15 -28.13 7.28 24.06
CA THR A 15 -27.66 5.91 23.84
C THR A 15 -28.79 4.92 24.08
N THR A 16 -29.18 4.20 23.03
CA THR A 16 -30.26 3.20 23.05
C THR A 16 -29.76 1.78 23.27
N ASP A 17 -28.49 1.51 22.95
CA ASP A 17 -27.84 0.22 23.22
C ASP A 17 -27.71 -0.01 24.74
N PRO A 18 -28.29 -1.09 25.29
CA PRO A 18 -28.40 -1.27 26.73
C PRO A 18 -27.05 -1.49 27.42
N ASP A 19 -26.10 -2.17 26.77
CA ASP A 19 -24.79 -2.45 27.33
C ASP A 19 -23.92 -1.18 27.34
N LYS A 20 -23.91 -0.45 26.23
CA LYS A 20 -23.23 0.85 26.11
C LYS A 20 -23.82 1.87 27.07
N LYS A 21 -25.15 1.89 27.23
CA LYS A 21 -25.83 2.78 28.16
C LYS A 21 -25.43 2.49 29.60
N GLN A 22 -25.44 1.22 30.01
CA GLN A 22 -25.03 0.85 31.37
C GLN A 22 -23.56 1.22 31.64
N MET A 23 -22.67 1.06 30.67
CA MET A 23 -21.27 1.49 30.79
C MET A 23 -21.17 3.01 30.99
N LEU A 24 -21.83 3.80 30.14
CA LEU A 24 -21.82 5.26 30.21
C LEU A 24 -22.45 5.79 31.51
N GLU A 25 -23.51 5.17 32.02
CA GLU A 25 -24.13 5.50 33.31
C GLU A 25 -23.19 5.23 34.49
N LYS A 26 -22.35 4.18 34.43
CA LYS A 26 -21.32 3.92 35.44
C LYS A 26 -20.22 4.97 35.41
N ILE A 27 -19.73 5.33 34.22
CA ILE A 27 -18.78 6.44 34.04
C ILE A 27 -19.39 7.73 34.60
N GLN A 28 -20.65 7.99 34.29
CA GLN A 28 -21.36 9.16 34.79
C GLN A 28 -21.37 9.21 36.32
N ALA A 29 -21.72 8.11 36.98
CA ALA A 29 -21.78 8.05 38.44
C ALA A 29 -20.39 8.25 39.09
N ALA A 30 -19.36 7.59 38.56
CA ALA A 30 -17.98 7.68 39.06
C ALA A 30 -17.42 9.11 38.90
N VAL A 31 -17.57 9.69 37.71
CA VAL A 31 -17.12 11.05 37.40
C VAL A 31 -17.87 12.08 38.25
N MET A 32 -19.19 11.97 38.40
CA MET A 32 -19.98 12.89 39.24
C MET A 32 -19.57 12.82 40.72
N ALA A 33 -19.27 11.63 41.24
CA ALA A 33 -18.77 11.46 42.60
C ALA A 33 -17.39 12.10 42.80
N ALA A 34 -16.53 12.10 41.78
CA ALA A 34 -15.21 12.71 41.83
C ALA A 34 -15.19 14.23 41.56
N ILE A 35 -16.16 14.75 40.79
CA ILE A 35 -16.30 16.19 40.51
C ILE A 35 -16.67 16.97 41.76
N HIS A 36 -17.60 16.48 42.59
CA HIS A 36 -18.13 17.25 43.71
C HIS A 36 -17.05 17.67 44.72
N PRO A 37 -16.14 16.79 45.17
CA PRO A 37 -15.01 17.19 46.01
C PRO A 37 -14.05 18.19 45.35
N LEU A 38 -13.82 18.07 44.04
CA LEU A 38 -12.97 19.00 43.30
C LEU A 38 -13.61 20.39 43.18
N GLU A 39 -14.89 20.46 42.83
CA GLU A 39 -15.64 21.73 42.79
C GLU A 39 -15.67 22.40 44.16
N GLU A 40 -15.84 21.62 45.24
CA GLU A 40 -15.82 22.14 46.60
C GLU A 40 -14.44 22.70 46.99
N ALA A 41 -13.36 21.98 46.67
CA ALA A 41 -11.98 22.43 46.90
C ALA A 41 -11.66 23.71 46.11
N MET A 42 -12.06 23.79 44.84
CA MET A 42 -11.87 24.98 44.00
C MET A 42 -12.68 26.17 44.52
N ASN A 43 -13.96 25.96 44.88
CA ASN A 43 -14.82 27.02 45.41
C ASN A 43 -14.36 27.55 46.77
N LYS A 44 -13.74 26.70 47.59
CA LYS A 44 -13.15 27.09 48.88
C LYS A 44 -11.75 27.70 48.76
N SER A 45 -11.22 27.86 47.53
CA SER A 45 -9.84 28.32 47.29
C SER A 45 -8.82 27.48 48.07
N ALA A 46 -9.01 26.17 48.08
CA ALA A 46 -8.09 25.21 48.71
C ALA A 46 -6.69 25.30 48.09
N GLY A 47 -5.68 24.80 48.83
CA GLY A 47 -4.30 24.79 48.36
C GLY A 47 -4.12 23.97 47.07
N ALA A 48 -3.15 24.34 46.24
CA ALA A 48 -2.88 23.69 44.95
C ALA A 48 -2.66 22.17 45.06
N GLU A 49 -2.11 21.70 46.19
CA GLU A 49 -1.91 20.27 46.47
C GLU A 49 -3.23 19.52 46.68
N GLU A 50 -4.19 20.11 47.40
CA GLU A 50 -5.51 19.52 47.64
C GLU A 50 -6.36 19.49 46.36
N VAL A 51 -6.33 20.59 45.60
CA VAL A 51 -6.94 20.67 44.27
C VAL A 51 -6.31 19.64 43.32
N GLY A 52 -4.98 19.50 43.34
CA GLY A 52 -4.25 18.51 42.55
C GLY A 52 -4.65 17.07 42.88
N ARG A 53 -4.80 16.73 44.17
CA ARG A 53 -5.23 15.39 44.60
C ARG A 53 -6.65 15.08 44.12
N HIS A 54 -7.59 16.02 44.27
CA HIS A 54 -8.96 15.83 43.81
C HIS A 54 -9.05 15.78 42.28
N ALA A 55 -8.24 16.57 41.57
CA ALA A 55 -8.11 16.47 40.12
C ALA A 55 -7.60 15.09 39.71
N GLN A 56 -6.61 14.53 40.42
CA GLN A 56 -6.10 13.20 40.12
C GLN A 56 -7.13 12.09 40.37
N THR A 57 -7.95 12.19 41.42
CA THR A 57 -9.07 11.28 41.63
C THR A 57 -10.09 11.37 40.49
N LEU A 58 -10.47 12.58 40.09
CA LEU A 58 -11.36 12.77 38.94
C LEU A 58 -10.78 12.14 37.67
N LEU A 59 -9.48 12.32 37.42
CA LEU A 59 -8.80 11.72 36.28
C LEU A 59 -8.85 10.19 36.31
N GLN A 60 -8.64 9.59 37.48
CA GLN A 60 -8.67 8.15 37.65
C GLN A 60 -10.08 7.58 37.49
N GLU A 61 -11.10 8.23 38.03
CA GLU A 61 -12.51 7.81 37.89
C GLU A 61 -13.06 8.09 36.47
N SER A 62 -12.43 9.00 35.73
CA SER A 62 -12.72 9.24 34.31
C SER A 62 -11.97 8.31 33.35
N ALA A 63 -11.12 7.42 33.87
CA ALA A 63 -10.38 6.47 33.06
C ALA A 63 -11.31 5.52 32.32
N ASP A 64 -10.80 4.92 31.24
CA ASP A 64 -11.60 4.08 30.36
C ASP A 64 -12.04 2.79 31.06
N LEU A 65 -13.30 2.77 31.52
CA LEU A 65 -13.91 1.60 32.14
C LEU A 65 -13.97 0.38 31.20
N LEU A 66 -13.91 0.58 29.89
CA LEU A 66 -13.81 -0.52 28.94
C LEU A 66 -12.48 -1.24 29.08
N SER A 67 -11.38 -0.50 29.25
CA SER A 67 -10.04 -1.05 29.48
C SER A 67 -10.01 -1.89 30.77
N ASP A 68 -10.50 -1.33 31.87
CA ASP A 68 -10.58 -2.03 33.16
C ASP A 68 -11.48 -3.27 33.10
N TRP A 69 -12.61 -3.17 32.38
CA TRP A 69 -13.51 -4.31 32.18
C TRP A 69 -12.87 -5.40 31.31
N LEU A 70 -12.18 -5.03 30.22
CA LEU A 70 -11.48 -5.97 29.35
C LEU A 70 -10.40 -6.72 30.12
N ASP A 71 -9.64 -6.01 30.94
CA ASP A 71 -8.60 -6.60 31.76
C ASP A 71 -9.21 -7.55 32.81
N ALA A 72 -10.28 -7.13 33.49
CA ALA A 72 -10.94 -7.94 34.52
C ALA A 72 -11.72 -9.15 33.97
N LYS A 73 -12.35 -9.05 32.79
CA LYS A 73 -13.24 -10.09 32.24
C LYS A 73 -12.59 -10.98 31.21
N LYS A 74 -11.66 -10.44 30.42
CA LYS A 74 -11.01 -11.15 29.32
C LYS A 74 -9.55 -11.45 29.61
N GLY A 75 -9.00 -10.94 30.71
CA GLY A 75 -7.58 -11.11 31.04
C GLY A 75 -6.67 -10.41 30.03
N ALA A 76 -7.21 -9.44 29.28
CA ALA A 76 -6.38 -8.50 28.55
C ALA A 76 -5.49 -7.77 29.57
N LYS A 77 -4.32 -7.32 29.14
CA LYS A 77 -3.51 -6.40 29.93
C LYS A 77 -3.27 -5.20 29.05
N VAL A 78 -4.21 -4.26 29.06
CA VAL A 78 -4.00 -2.98 28.42
C VAL A 78 -3.01 -2.21 29.29
N LEU A 79 -1.77 -2.10 28.82
CA LEU A 79 -0.74 -1.37 29.54
C LEU A 79 -1.05 0.14 29.49
N PRO A 80 -0.70 0.89 30.55
CA PRO A 80 -0.77 2.34 30.48
C PRO A 80 0.13 2.87 29.36
N PRO A 81 -0.26 3.96 28.68
CA PRO A 81 0.58 4.58 27.67
C PRO A 81 1.86 5.13 28.31
N ASP A 82 2.99 5.07 27.59
CA ASP A 82 4.25 5.67 28.03
C ASP A 82 4.13 7.19 28.24
N VAL A 83 3.31 7.84 27.40
CA VAL A 83 2.98 9.26 27.50
C VAL A 83 1.47 9.44 27.34
N LEU A 84 0.84 10.08 28.33
CA LEU A 84 -0.55 10.49 28.26
C LEU A 84 -0.62 11.99 28.00
N THR A 85 -1.16 12.39 26.86
CA THR A 85 -1.32 13.81 26.52
C THR A 85 -2.71 14.31 26.86
N ARG A 86 -2.80 15.60 27.23
CA ARG A 86 -4.07 16.29 27.45
C ARG A 86 -4.09 17.56 26.63
N VAL A 87 -5.14 17.76 25.85
CA VAL A 87 -5.29 18.95 24.98
C VAL A 87 -5.08 20.26 25.75
N SER A 88 -5.59 20.35 26.98
CA SER A 88 -5.45 21.53 27.84
C SER A 88 -4.00 21.89 28.19
N GLU A 89 -3.09 20.91 28.14
CA GLU A 89 -1.66 21.07 28.44
C GLU A 89 -0.84 21.43 27.20
N TYR A 90 -1.40 21.27 26.00
CA TYR A 90 -0.73 21.46 24.71
C TYR A 90 -1.31 22.62 23.89
N VAL A 91 -2.13 23.50 24.49
CA VAL A 91 -2.75 24.62 23.77
C VAL A 91 -1.73 25.56 23.12
N PRO A 92 -0.62 25.94 23.77
CA PRO A 92 0.42 26.75 23.12
C PRO A 92 0.99 26.10 21.86
N GLU A 93 1.32 24.80 21.94
CA GLU A 93 1.85 24.00 20.84
C GLU A 93 0.81 23.88 19.71
N ILE A 94 -0.47 23.71 20.03
CA ILE A 94 -1.56 23.71 19.06
C ILE A 94 -1.63 25.07 18.34
N VAL A 95 -1.53 26.18 19.06
CA VAL A 95 -1.55 27.52 18.46
C VAL A 95 -0.37 27.72 17.51
N GLU A 96 0.84 27.30 17.90
CA GLU A 96 2.02 27.32 17.04
C GLU A 96 1.82 26.44 15.80
N PHE A 97 1.25 25.24 15.98
CA PHE A 97 0.96 24.31 14.90
C PHE A 97 0.01 24.91 13.86
N VAL A 98 -1.09 25.51 14.33
CA VAL A 98 -2.05 26.21 13.48
C VAL A 98 -1.40 27.39 12.77
N GLN A 99 -0.59 28.19 13.47
CA GLN A 99 0.09 29.33 12.87
C GLN A 99 1.00 28.88 11.73
N ARG A 100 1.77 27.80 11.89
CA ARG A 100 2.64 27.29 10.84
C ARG A 100 1.88 26.73 9.63
N ILE A 101 0.72 26.08 9.85
CA ILE A 101 -0.17 25.68 8.74
C ILE A 101 -0.65 26.90 7.95
N VAL A 102 -0.99 27.99 8.64
CA VAL A 102 -1.38 29.27 8.00
C VAL A 102 -0.19 29.87 7.23
N ASP A 103 1.00 29.89 7.82
CA ASP A 103 2.21 30.43 7.22
C ASP A 103 2.63 29.64 5.96
N ASN A 104 2.43 28.32 5.97
CA ASN A 104 2.62 27.44 4.80
C ASN A 104 1.53 27.58 3.73
N GLY A 105 0.51 28.43 3.96
CA GLY A 105 -0.51 28.80 2.99
C GLY A 105 -1.73 27.87 2.93
N TYR A 106 -1.78 26.86 3.80
CA TYR A 106 -2.86 25.87 3.84
C TYR A 106 -3.98 26.23 4.82
N GLY A 107 -3.76 27.19 5.73
CA GLY A 107 -4.77 27.72 6.64
C GLY A 107 -5.24 29.14 6.30
N TYR A 108 -6.41 29.54 6.79
CA TYR A 108 -6.89 30.92 6.73
C TYR A 108 -7.74 31.32 7.95
N VAL A 109 -7.66 32.60 8.32
CA VAL A 109 -8.42 33.18 9.43
C VAL A 109 -9.76 33.71 8.92
N SER A 110 -10.84 33.45 9.66
CA SER A 110 -12.18 33.97 9.40
C SER A 110 -12.92 34.19 10.72
N ASN A 111 -13.32 35.42 11.00
CA ASN A 111 -14.08 35.82 12.20
C ASN A 111 -13.51 35.32 13.56
N GLY A 112 -12.19 35.32 13.71
CA GLY A 112 -11.50 34.83 14.92
C GLY A 112 -11.34 33.30 15.01
N SER A 113 -11.88 32.56 14.04
CA SER A 113 -11.61 31.14 13.82
C SER A 113 -10.53 30.98 12.74
N VAL A 114 -9.91 29.80 12.67
CA VAL A 114 -8.94 29.41 11.64
C VAL A 114 -9.38 28.10 11.01
N TYR A 115 -9.35 28.04 9.69
CA TYR A 115 -9.80 26.89 8.91
C TYR A 115 -8.68 26.37 8.01
N PHE A 116 -8.69 25.06 7.77
CA PHE A 116 -7.84 24.38 6.81
C PHE A 116 -8.48 24.43 5.43
N SER A 117 -7.75 24.92 4.43
CA SER A 117 -8.21 24.96 3.04
C SER A 117 -7.88 23.66 2.32
N THR A 118 -8.87 22.77 2.27
CA THR A 118 -8.76 21.47 1.56
C THR A 118 -8.48 21.66 0.07
N ALA A 119 -9.08 22.69 -0.54
CA ALA A 119 -8.87 23.03 -1.94
C ALA A 119 -7.42 23.43 -2.22
N LYS A 120 -6.83 24.33 -1.43
CA LYS A 120 -5.43 24.74 -1.61
C LYS A 120 -4.47 23.57 -1.41
N PHE A 121 -4.70 22.76 -0.38
CA PHE A 121 -3.87 21.59 -0.10
C PHE A 121 -3.92 20.57 -1.26
N HIS A 122 -5.11 20.30 -1.80
CA HIS A 122 -5.29 19.39 -2.93
C HIS A 122 -4.69 19.92 -4.24
N THR A 123 -4.66 21.24 -4.44
CA THR A 123 -4.02 21.85 -5.63
C THR A 123 -2.50 21.99 -5.53
N SER A 124 -1.90 21.65 -4.38
CA SER A 124 -0.45 21.69 -4.20
C SER A 124 0.20 20.52 -4.95
N ASP A 125 1.32 20.77 -5.63
CA ASP A 125 2.10 19.73 -6.31
C ASP A 125 2.67 18.67 -5.34
N LYS A 126 2.67 18.97 -4.03
CA LYS A 126 3.27 18.13 -2.99
C LYS A 126 2.29 17.23 -2.24
N HIS A 127 0.99 17.57 -2.25
CA HIS A 127 0.05 16.98 -1.30
C HIS A 127 -1.26 16.54 -1.95
N TYR A 128 -1.92 15.60 -1.28
CA TYR A 128 -3.22 15.08 -1.70
C TYR A 128 -4.11 14.96 -0.46
N TYR A 129 -5.28 15.59 -0.50
CA TYR A 129 -6.27 15.51 0.56
C TYR A 129 -7.08 14.20 0.49
N ALA A 130 -7.45 13.65 1.65
CA ALA A 130 -8.20 12.40 1.81
C ALA A 130 -7.47 11.16 1.28
N LYS A 131 -6.25 10.91 1.80
CA LYS A 131 -5.42 9.75 1.42
C LYS A 131 -6.02 8.42 1.90
N LEU A 132 -6.78 8.43 2.99
CA LEU A 132 -7.39 7.23 3.57
C LEU A 132 -8.75 6.92 2.95
N VAL A 133 -9.59 7.93 2.71
CA VAL A 133 -10.94 7.77 2.13
C VAL A 133 -11.20 8.79 1.00
N PRO A 134 -10.56 8.64 -0.17
CA PRO A 134 -10.70 9.59 -1.28
C PRO A 134 -12.15 9.79 -1.73
N GLU A 135 -12.97 8.74 -1.67
CA GLU A 135 -14.39 8.76 -2.03
C GLU A 135 -15.28 9.57 -1.07
N ALA A 136 -14.81 9.85 0.15
CA ALA A 136 -15.58 10.61 1.14
C ALA A 136 -15.36 12.13 1.02
N VAL A 137 -14.50 12.58 0.11
CA VAL A 137 -14.31 14.01 -0.17
C VAL A 137 -15.65 14.61 -0.63
N GLY A 138 -16.15 15.58 0.13
CA GLY A 138 -17.43 16.22 -0.14
C GLY A 138 -18.63 15.58 0.57
N ASP A 139 -18.44 14.49 1.34
CA ASP A 139 -19.48 13.97 2.23
C ASP A 139 -19.76 14.97 3.36
N GLN A 140 -20.79 15.78 3.15
CA GLN A 140 -21.18 16.84 4.07
C GLN A 140 -21.58 16.31 5.45
N LYS A 141 -22.11 15.08 5.53
CA LYS A 141 -22.53 14.51 6.81
C LYS A 141 -21.32 14.16 7.67
N ALA A 142 -20.37 13.43 7.10
CA ALA A 142 -19.15 13.04 7.80
C ALA A 142 -18.29 14.27 8.18
N LEU A 143 -18.19 15.27 7.30
CA LEU A 143 -17.51 16.53 7.60
C LEU A 143 -18.18 17.32 8.74
N GLN A 144 -19.51 17.30 8.80
CA GLN A 144 -20.26 17.98 9.85
C GLN A 144 -20.14 17.27 11.22
N GLU A 145 -20.08 15.94 11.22
CA GLU A 145 -19.74 15.15 12.41
C GLU A 145 -18.30 15.46 12.89
N GLY A 146 -17.35 15.63 11.96
CA GLY A 146 -15.96 16.02 12.24
C GLY A 146 -15.78 17.41 12.86
N GLU A 147 -16.73 18.32 12.66
CA GLU A 147 -16.71 19.62 13.32
C GLU A 147 -17.07 19.52 14.82
N GLY A 148 -17.76 18.46 15.25
CA GLY A 148 -18.20 18.28 16.64
C GLY A 148 -19.40 19.14 17.03
N ASP A 149 -20.15 18.66 18.03
CA ASP A 149 -21.50 19.10 18.40
C ASP A 149 -21.66 20.60 18.70
N LEU A 150 -20.58 21.26 19.16
CA LEU A 150 -20.59 22.68 19.51
C LEU A 150 -20.52 23.63 18.29
N SER A 151 -20.55 23.11 17.06
CA SER A 151 -20.21 23.87 15.83
C SER A 151 -21.35 24.10 14.85
N ILE A 152 -22.51 23.46 15.06
CA ILE A 152 -23.58 23.37 14.05
C ILE A 152 -24.51 24.61 14.10
N SER A 153 -23.95 25.81 14.18
CA SER A 153 -24.73 27.04 13.98
C SER A 153 -24.57 27.53 12.56
N ALA A 154 -25.67 27.93 11.92
CA ALA A 154 -25.69 28.46 10.54
C ALA A 154 -24.65 29.56 10.30
N ASP A 155 -24.40 30.40 11.31
CA ASP A 155 -23.43 31.50 11.25
C ASP A 155 -21.97 31.02 11.09
N ARG A 156 -21.63 29.79 11.49
CA ARG A 156 -20.27 29.22 11.34
C ARG A 156 -20.05 28.51 10.02
N LEU A 157 -21.13 28.11 9.36
CA LEU A 157 -21.06 27.50 8.03
C LEU A 157 -20.78 28.55 6.94
N SER A 158 -21.19 29.80 7.15
CA SER A 158 -20.90 30.91 6.24
C SER A 158 -19.50 31.51 6.40
N GLU A 159 -18.77 31.17 7.47
CA GLU A 159 -17.40 31.63 7.72
C GLU A 159 -16.35 30.89 6.87
N LYS A 160 -16.70 29.71 6.33
CA LYS A 160 -15.83 28.87 5.52
C LYS A 160 -15.83 29.32 4.05
N GLN A 161 -14.67 29.31 3.42
CA GLN A 161 -14.52 29.52 1.98
C GLN A 161 -15.03 28.34 1.16
N SER A 162 -14.91 27.13 1.71
CA SER A 162 -15.43 25.89 1.12
C SER A 162 -16.17 25.07 2.18
N PRO A 163 -17.27 24.39 1.82
CA PRO A 163 -17.98 23.49 2.74
C PRO A 163 -17.11 22.32 3.23
N ASN A 164 -16.06 21.97 2.47
CA ASN A 164 -15.14 20.88 2.81
C ASN A 164 -14.03 21.29 3.79
N ASP A 165 -13.86 22.59 4.02
CA ASP A 165 -12.85 23.08 4.94
C ASP A 165 -13.24 22.76 6.37
N PHE A 166 -12.24 22.43 7.20
CA PHE A 166 -12.45 22.08 8.60
C PHE A 166 -11.70 23.03 9.52
N ALA A 167 -12.24 23.25 10.71
CA ALA A 167 -11.66 24.18 11.67
C ALA A 167 -10.38 23.64 12.31
N LEU A 168 -9.33 24.46 12.30
CA LEU A 168 -8.11 24.29 13.07
C LEU A 168 -8.24 24.96 14.44
N TRP A 169 -8.83 26.15 14.48
CA TRP A 169 -9.09 26.91 15.70
C TRP A 169 -10.48 27.52 15.63
N LYS A 170 -11.20 27.52 16.75
CA LYS A 170 -12.59 28.00 16.83
C LYS A 170 -12.65 29.16 17.80
N ALA A 171 -13.13 30.32 17.35
CA ALA A 171 -13.49 31.39 18.28
C ALA A 171 -14.49 30.87 19.32
N SER A 172 -14.29 31.19 20.59
CA SER A 172 -15.17 30.70 21.66
C SER A 172 -16.32 31.67 21.89
N LYS A 173 -17.52 31.16 22.13
CA LYS A 173 -18.66 31.99 22.57
C LYS A 173 -18.57 32.27 24.08
N PRO A 174 -19.21 33.34 24.59
CA PRO A 174 -19.27 33.59 26.02
C PRO A 174 -19.83 32.37 26.79
N GLY A 175 -19.08 31.90 27.79
CA GLY A 175 -19.44 30.72 28.59
C GLY A 175 -18.85 29.39 28.10
N GLU A 176 -18.20 29.37 26.93
CA GLU A 176 -17.42 28.21 26.47
C GLU A 176 -15.97 28.27 27.02
N PRO A 177 -15.29 27.12 27.18
CA PRO A 177 -13.85 27.09 27.42
C PRO A 177 -13.10 27.89 26.34
N SER A 178 -12.14 28.71 26.76
CA SER A 178 -11.38 29.56 25.84
C SER A 178 -9.96 29.81 26.34
N TRP A 179 -9.05 29.93 25.38
CA TRP A 179 -7.65 30.25 25.56
C TRP A 179 -7.28 31.43 24.65
N ASP A 180 -6.25 32.17 25.07
CA ASP A 180 -5.73 33.29 24.28
C ASP A 180 -4.93 32.76 23.08
N SER A 181 -5.10 33.40 21.92
CA SER A 181 -4.38 33.09 20.68
C SER A 181 -4.19 34.35 19.83
N PRO A 182 -3.33 34.33 18.80
CA PRO A 182 -3.19 35.43 17.85
C PRO A 182 -4.50 35.85 17.16
N TRP A 183 -5.48 34.95 17.10
CA TRP A 183 -6.79 35.19 16.46
C TRP A 183 -7.89 35.59 17.46
N GLY A 184 -7.53 35.83 18.71
CA GLY A 184 -8.45 36.13 19.80
C GLY A 184 -8.75 34.91 20.66
N LYS A 185 -9.78 35.02 21.51
CA LYS A 185 -10.15 33.93 22.43
C LYS A 185 -10.84 32.79 21.68
N GLY A 186 -10.33 31.59 21.83
CA GLY A 186 -10.88 30.42 21.16
C GLY A 186 -10.46 29.10 21.77
N ARG A 187 -10.68 28.03 21.03
CA ARG A 187 -10.34 26.66 21.41
C ARG A 187 -9.91 25.85 20.19
N PRO A 188 -9.13 24.77 20.39
CA PRO A 188 -8.76 23.86 19.31
C PRO A 188 -9.97 23.26 18.58
N GLY A 189 -9.78 22.95 17.29
CA GLY A 189 -10.64 22.01 16.56
C GLY A 189 -10.27 20.56 16.89
N TRP A 190 -11.23 19.64 16.78
CA TRP A 190 -11.04 18.25 17.20
C TRP A 190 -9.83 17.55 16.56
N HIS A 191 -9.60 17.75 15.26
CA HIS A 191 -8.51 17.08 14.53
C HIS A 191 -7.11 17.62 14.88
N ILE A 192 -7.00 18.94 15.12
CA ILE A 192 -5.68 19.57 15.33
C ILE A 192 -5.05 19.14 16.64
N GLU A 193 -5.86 18.72 17.60
CA GLU A 193 -5.44 18.23 18.91
C GLU A 193 -4.48 17.05 18.75
N CYS A 194 -4.91 16.01 18.05
CA CYS A 194 -4.11 14.81 17.83
C CYS A 194 -2.85 15.12 17.00
N SER A 195 -2.96 15.91 15.93
CA SER A 195 -1.81 16.29 15.09
C SER A 195 -0.72 17.03 15.87
N ALA A 196 -1.10 18.04 16.65
CA ALA A 196 -0.15 18.86 17.40
C ALA A 196 0.48 18.08 18.55
N MET A 197 -0.32 17.32 19.32
CA MET A 197 0.19 16.51 20.43
C MET A 197 1.13 15.41 19.92
N ALA A 198 0.73 14.69 18.87
CA ALA A 198 1.55 13.66 18.27
C ALA A 198 2.85 14.23 17.68
N GLY A 199 2.77 15.32 16.91
CA GLY A 199 3.94 15.97 16.33
C GLY A 199 4.91 16.53 17.36
N SER A 200 4.42 16.99 18.51
CA SER A 200 5.27 17.47 19.60
C SER A 200 6.09 16.35 20.26
N ILE A 201 5.55 15.13 20.29
CA ILE A 201 6.19 13.97 20.93
C ILE A 201 7.04 13.16 19.94
N LEU A 202 6.48 12.91 18.76
CA LEU A 202 7.01 11.95 17.79
C LEU A 202 7.75 12.61 16.62
N GLY A 203 7.65 13.94 16.49
CA GLY A 203 8.34 14.69 15.45
C GLY A 203 7.57 14.69 14.12
N GLU A 204 8.31 14.71 13.00
CA GLU A 204 7.78 14.92 11.63
C GLU A 204 7.26 13.65 10.93
N SER A 205 7.36 12.49 11.60
CA SER A 205 6.91 11.20 11.07
C SER A 205 6.52 10.28 12.21
N MET A 206 5.47 9.49 12.01
CA MET A 206 5.01 8.47 12.95
C MET A 206 5.15 7.07 12.36
N ASP A 207 5.63 6.13 13.18
CA ASP A 207 5.77 4.73 12.78
C ASP A 207 4.41 4.04 12.59
N ILE A 208 3.53 4.14 13.59
CA ILE A 208 2.19 3.53 13.57
C ILE A 208 1.19 4.49 14.18
N HIS A 209 0.14 4.83 13.42
CA HIS A 209 -1.00 5.59 13.88
C HIS A 209 -2.25 4.70 13.87
N GLY A 210 -2.82 4.42 15.05
CA GLY A 210 -4.02 3.60 15.21
C GLY A 210 -5.24 4.39 15.68
N GLY A 211 -6.43 3.82 15.51
CA GLY A 211 -7.69 4.38 15.98
C GLY A 211 -8.89 3.51 15.57
N GLY A 212 -10.09 3.90 15.99
CA GLY A 212 -11.33 3.26 15.55
C GLY A 212 -11.56 3.40 14.04
N PHE A 213 -12.32 2.48 13.44
CA PHE A 213 -12.63 2.53 12.00
C PHE A 213 -13.38 3.81 11.61
N ASP A 214 -14.22 4.31 12.51
CA ASP A 214 -14.97 5.57 12.39
C ASP A 214 -14.06 6.80 12.34
N LEU A 215 -12.88 6.74 12.96
CA LEU A 215 -11.90 7.84 12.92
C LEU A 215 -11.19 7.94 11.57
N ARG A 216 -11.30 6.93 10.71
CA ARG A 216 -10.63 6.92 9.40
C ARG A 216 -11.00 8.13 8.54
N PHE A 217 -12.26 8.58 8.57
CA PHE A 217 -12.69 9.85 7.96
C PHE A 217 -13.79 10.52 8.78
N PRO A 218 -13.74 11.85 8.96
CA PRO A 218 -12.71 12.75 8.44
C PRO A 218 -11.48 12.85 9.35
N HIS A 219 -11.47 12.22 10.52
CA HIS A 219 -10.49 12.52 11.58
C HIS A 219 -9.04 12.24 11.17
N HIS A 220 -8.65 10.99 10.88
CA HIS A 220 -7.28 10.66 10.49
C HIS A 220 -6.88 11.28 9.14
N ASP A 221 -7.81 11.45 8.19
CA ASP A 221 -7.53 12.13 6.93
C ASP A 221 -7.20 13.62 7.15
N ASN A 222 -7.88 14.28 8.08
CA ASN A 222 -7.60 15.65 8.48
C ASN A 222 -6.28 15.74 9.25
N GLU A 223 -5.97 14.77 10.11
CA GLU A 223 -4.70 14.73 10.83
C GLU A 223 -3.50 14.56 9.92
N LEU A 224 -3.61 13.69 8.92
CA LEU A 224 -2.61 13.55 7.86
C LEU A 224 -2.42 14.88 7.13
N ALA A 225 -3.52 15.51 6.69
CA ALA A 225 -3.45 16.79 5.99
C ALA A 225 -2.83 17.91 6.85
N GLN A 226 -3.18 17.99 8.14
CA GLN A 226 -2.62 18.95 9.09
C GLN A 226 -1.14 18.73 9.33
N SER A 227 -0.73 17.48 9.54
CA SER A 227 0.67 17.13 9.83
C SER A 227 1.56 17.37 8.62
N GLU A 228 1.12 16.95 7.43
CA GLU A 228 1.82 17.22 6.17
C GLU A 228 1.91 18.72 5.87
N ALA A 229 0.82 19.46 6.11
CA ALA A 229 0.82 20.91 5.95
C ALA A 229 1.74 21.65 6.93
N TYR A 230 1.92 21.14 8.15
CA TYR A 230 2.80 21.71 9.16
C TYR A 230 4.28 21.42 8.87
N PHE A 231 4.61 20.17 8.58
CA PHE A 231 5.98 19.72 8.32
C PHE A 231 6.45 19.96 6.87
N ASP A 232 5.54 20.33 5.95
CA ASP A 232 5.79 20.45 4.50
C ASP A 232 6.39 19.17 3.91
N ASN A 233 5.84 18.03 4.35
CA ASN A 233 6.25 16.69 3.94
C ASN A 233 5.03 15.81 3.56
N ASP A 234 5.28 14.67 2.92
CA ASP A 234 4.26 13.75 2.38
C ASP A 234 4.25 12.36 3.05
N HIS A 235 5.03 12.17 4.12
CA HIS A 235 5.39 10.84 4.66
C HIS A 235 5.16 10.68 6.17
N TRP A 236 4.04 11.21 6.65
CA TRP A 236 3.66 11.16 8.06
C TRP A 236 3.43 9.74 8.62
N GLU A 237 2.89 8.81 7.83
CA GLU A 237 2.53 7.44 8.27
C GLU A 237 3.20 6.37 7.41
N PHE A 238 3.77 5.35 8.05
CA PHE A 238 4.60 4.33 7.39
C PHE A 238 3.86 3.55 6.30
N PHE A 239 2.68 2.98 6.58
CA PHE A 239 2.00 2.12 5.61
C PHE A 239 1.50 2.90 4.39
N LEU A 240 1.10 4.16 4.57
CA LEU A 240 0.78 5.07 3.48
C LEU A 240 2.01 5.41 2.66
N ASN A 241 3.16 5.67 3.29
CA ASN A 241 4.42 5.91 2.59
C ASN A 241 4.81 4.69 1.72
N VAL A 242 4.76 3.48 2.28
CA VAL A 242 5.02 2.25 1.50
C VAL A 242 4.04 2.14 0.34
N LYS A 243 2.73 2.35 0.57
CA LYS A 243 1.72 2.30 -0.50
C LYS A 243 2.00 3.34 -1.59
N ASP A 244 2.41 4.54 -1.25
CA ASP A 244 2.73 5.60 -2.21
C ASP A 244 3.96 5.26 -3.04
N ILE A 245 5.05 4.82 -2.39
CA ILE A 245 6.24 4.28 -3.05
C ILE A 245 5.87 3.16 -4.02
N LEU A 246 4.88 2.33 -3.70
CA LEU A 246 4.37 1.24 -4.53
C LEU A 246 3.38 1.69 -5.63
N ARG A 247 2.84 2.90 -5.59
CA ARG A 247 1.96 3.43 -6.65
C ARG A 247 2.71 4.22 -7.71
N ALA A 248 3.88 4.77 -7.38
CA ALA A 248 4.69 5.56 -8.31
C ALA A 248 4.95 4.79 -9.63
N PRO A 249 4.78 5.43 -10.81
CA PRO A 249 4.99 4.79 -12.11
C PRO A 249 6.43 4.31 -12.24
N THR A 250 6.60 3.07 -12.72
CA THR A 250 7.91 2.46 -12.94
C THR A 250 8.30 2.52 -14.40
N ASP A 251 9.57 2.80 -14.66
CA ASP A 251 10.20 2.44 -15.92
C ASP A 251 10.19 0.90 -16.00
N ILE A 252 9.37 0.37 -16.91
CA ILE A 252 8.99 -1.05 -17.08
C ILE A 252 10.14 -2.03 -17.38
N THR A 253 11.39 -1.68 -17.10
CA THR A 253 12.47 -2.64 -17.18
C THR A 253 12.54 -3.43 -15.88
N GLY A 254 12.21 -4.72 -15.94
CA GLY A 254 12.54 -5.72 -14.91
C GLY A 254 14.06 -5.91 -14.77
N GLN A 255 14.80 -4.81 -14.68
CA GLN A 255 16.22 -4.78 -14.42
C GLN A 255 16.44 -5.24 -12.98
N TYR A 256 17.34 -6.20 -12.84
CA TYR A 256 17.90 -6.59 -11.57
C TYR A 256 18.47 -5.34 -10.89
N VAL A 257 17.79 -4.86 -9.84
CA VAL A 257 18.29 -3.77 -9.00
C VAL A 257 19.36 -4.37 -8.10
N LYS A 258 20.62 -4.09 -8.42
CA LYS A 258 21.73 -4.48 -7.56
C LYS A 258 21.57 -3.76 -6.21
N TRP A 259 21.54 -4.53 -5.13
CA TRP A 259 21.46 -3.98 -3.78
C TRP A 259 22.75 -3.26 -3.43
N GLU A 260 22.62 -2.09 -2.84
CA GLU A 260 23.71 -1.35 -2.23
C GLU A 260 23.73 -1.61 -0.73
N SER A 261 24.71 -1.07 -0.02
CA SER A 261 24.85 -1.26 1.43
C SER A 261 23.55 -0.97 2.21
N PRO A 262 22.77 0.10 1.91
CA PRO A 262 21.53 0.36 2.63
C PRO A 262 20.45 -0.73 2.47
N GLU A 263 20.27 -1.31 1.28
CA GLU A 263 19.33 -2.43 1.10
C GLU A 263 19.81 -3.68 1.82
N ILE A 264 21.12 -3.95 1.76
CA ILE A 264 21.71 -5.12 2.43
C ILE A 264 21.50 -5.01 3.94
N GLU A 265 21.79 -3.84 4.52
CA GLU A 265 21.61 -3.57 5.95
C GLU A 265 20.14 -3.67 6.36
N LEU A 266 19.22 -3.03 5.62
CA LEU A 266 17.79 -3.09 5.92
C LEU A 266 17.24 -4.51 5.81
N ASN A 267 17.64 -5.26 4.78
CA ASN A 267 17.22 -6.65 4.60
C ASN A 267 17.78 -7.57 5.68
N SER A 268 19.06 -7.43 6.03
CA SER A 268 19.66 -8.18 7.15
C SER A 268 18.91 -7.92 8.46
N SER A 269 18.57 -6.65 8.73
CA SER A 269 17.76 -6.31 9.90
C SER A 269 16.36 -6.93 9.84
N PHE A 270 15.70 -6.89 8.67
CA PHE A 270 14.39 -7.51 8.48
C PHE A 270 14.39 -9.00 8.84
N TYR A 271 15.35 -9.77 8.33
CA TYR A 271 15.43 -11.20 8.64
C TYR A 271 15.76 -11.49 10.10
N ASN A 272 16.65 -10.70 10.72
CA ASN A 272 16.97 -10.83 12.14
C ASN A 272 15.76 -10.56 13.03
N LYS A 273 15.01 -9.48 12.73
CA LYS A 273 13.79 -9.13 13.46
C LYS A 273 12.68 -10.14 13.24
N LYS A 274 12.51 -10.63 12.01
CA LYS A 274 11.56 -11.71 11.70
C LYS A 274 11.84 -12.98 12.51
N ALA A 275 13.12 -13.34 12.67
CA ALA A 275 13.52 -14.48 13.52
C ALA A 275 13.23 -14.22 15.00
N THR A 276 13.50 -13.01 15.49
CA THR A 276 13.26 -12.63 16.89
C THR A 276 11.77 -12.58 17.21
N ILE A 277 10.96 -11.99 16.33
CA ILE A 277 9.49 -12.01 16.40
C ILE A 277 8.96 -13.45 16.43
N HIS A 278 9.48 -14.32 15.57
CA HIS A 278 9.07 -15.72 15.57
C HIS A 278 9.40 -16.42 16.89
N ALA A 279 10.61 -16.20 17.43
CA ALA A 279 11.02 -16.75 18.72
C ALA A 279 10.12 -16.24 19.86
N ALA A 280 9.81 -14.94 19.89
CA ALA A 280 8.92 -14.33 20.87
C ALA A 280 7.48 -14.86 20.78
N LEU A 281 6.95 -15.08 19.58
CA LEU A 281 5.66 -15.74 19.40
C LEU A 281 5.65 -17.18 19.93
N CYS A 282 6.77 -17.92 19.78
CA CYS A 282 6.92 -19.27 20.32
C CYS A 282 7.12 -19.30 21.84
N ASP A 283 7.56 -18.18 22.45
CA ASP A 283 7.75 -18.05 23.89
C ASP A 283 6.48 -17.48 24.55
N ASN A 284 5.53 -18.36 24.84
CA ASN A 284 4.28 -18.02 25.52
C ASN A 284 3.55 -16.80 24.94
N ILE A 285 3.72 -16.57 23.63
CA ILE A 285 3.17 -15.43 22.89
C ILE A 285 3.60 -14.11 23.55
N ASP A 286 4.91 -13.86 23.61
CA ASP A 286 5.47 -12.59 24.08
C ASP A 286 5.17 -11.47 23.07
N THR A 287 3.94 -10.96 23.15
CA THR A 287 3.45 -9.88 22.28
C THR A 287 4.24 -8.59 22.46
N ARG A 288 4.83 -8.35 23.64
CA ARG A 288 5.62 -7.14 23.90
C ARG A 288 6.86 -7.11 23.02
N THR A 289 7.68 -8.16 23.08
CA THR A 289 8.91 -8.24 22.28
C THR A 289 8.59 -8.18 20.79
N VAL A 290 7.49 -8.83 20.36
CA VAL A 290 7.05 -8.74 18.97
C VAL A 290 6.72 -7.30 18.56
N MET A 291 5.95 -6.58 19.36
CA MET A 291 5.56 -5.20 19.05
C MET A 291 6.77 -4.24 19.05
N GLU A 292 7.72 -4.44 19.97
CA GLU A 292 8.97 -3.67 20.01
C GLU A 292 9.81 -3.89 18.76
N ASP A 293 9.94 -5.14 18.31
CA ASP A 293 10.69 -5.47 17.10
C ASP A 293 9.99 -4.98 15.83
N MET A 294 8.67 -5.06 15.76
CA MET A 294 7.87 -4.51 14.67
C MET A 294 8.05 -2.99 14.58
N ARG A 295 7.94 -2.25 15.69
CA ARG A 295 8.16 -0.79 15.73
C ARG A 295 9.56 -0.44 15.26
N ALA A 296 10.58 -1.14 15.76
CA ALA A 296 11.95 -0.89 15.37
C ALA A 296 12.22 -1.23 13.89
N LEU A 297 11.52 -2.22 13.30
CA LEU A 297 11.61 -2.49 11.87
C LEU A 297 11.00 -1.36 11.03
N VAL A 298 9.84 -0.83 11.46
CA VAL A 298 9.19 0.33 10.81
C VAL A 298 10.11 1.55 10.84
N SER A 299 10.66 1.88 12.01
CA SER A 299 11.58 3.01 12.19
C SER A 299 12.82 2.92 11.29
N GLN A 300 13.38 1.71 11.11
CA GLN A 300 14.48 1.48 10.17
C GLN A 300 14.07 1.67 8.71
N CYS A 301 12.85 1.26 8.33
CA CYS A 301 12.33 1.50 6.99
C CYS A 301 12.13 2.99 6.72
N ASN A 302 11.56 3.74 7.68
CA ASN A 302 11.39 5.18 7.58
C ASN A 302 12.73 5.88 7.39
N SER A 303 13.74 5.50 8.20
CA SER A 303 15.11 6.02 8.07
C SER A 303 15.74 5.71 6.70
N TYR A 304 15.54 4.49 6.19
CA TYR A 304 16.01 4.09 4.87
C TYR A 304 15.34 4.91 3.75
N VAL A 305 14.02 5.09 3.80
CA VAL A 305 13.27 5.89 2.81
C VAL A 305 13.75 7.34 2.83
N ALA A 306 13.90 7.93 4.01
CA ALA A 306 14.42 9.29 4.16
C ALA A 306 15.84 9.42 3.59
N GLY A 307 16.73 8.46 3.90
CA GLY A 307 18.10 8.44 3.36
C GLY A 307 18.14 8.36 1.83
N ARG A 308 17.28 7.54 1.22
CA ARG A 308 17.15 7.46 -0.24
C ARG A 308 16.63 8.75 -0.87
N LYS A 309 15.66 9.41 -0.23
CA LYS A 309 15.14 10.72 -0.64
C LYS A 309 16.25 11.79 -0.65
N VAL A 310 17.06 11.86 0.40
CA VAL A 310 18.23 12.78 0.48
C VAL A 310 19.24 12.50 -0.64
N ALA A 311 19.49 11.21 -0.95
CA ALA A 311 20.38 10.80 -2.03
C ALA A 311 19.79 10.97 -3.44
N LYS A 312 18.54 11.44 -3.58
CA LYS A 312 17.78 11.50 -4.84
C LYS A 312 17.71 10.15 -5.57
N GLN A 313 17.61 9.08 -4.80
CA GLN A 313 17.49 7.71 -5.30
C GLN A 313 16.12 7.14 -4.95
N THR A 314 15.63 6.25 -5.79
CA THR A 314 14.37 5.55 -5.55
C THR A 314 14.58 4.44 -4.50
N PRO A 315 13.71 4.34 -3.47
CA PRO A 315 13.75 3.22 -2.54
C PRO A 315 13.48 1.88 -3.23
N ASN A 316 14.05 0.81 -2.69
CA ASN A 316 13.81 -0.55 -3.18
C ASN A 316 12.39 -1.00 -2.84
N ARG A 317 11.53 -0.96 -3.85
CA ARG A 317 10.11 -1.28 -3.75
C ARG A 317 9.84 -2.70 -3.26
N MET A 318 10.57 -3.69 -3.78
CA MET A 318 10.36 -5.10 -3.42
C MET A 318 10.70 -5.36 -1.96
N LEU A 319 11.76 -4.73 -1.45
CA LEU A 319 12.16 -4.84 -0.06
C LEU A 319 11.10 -4.24 0.88
N LEU A 320 10.66 -3.01 0.59
CA LEU A 320 9.61 -2.35 1.38
C LEU A 320 8.26 -3.08 1.31
N GLU A 321 7.90 -3.63 0.15
CA GLU A 321 6.69 -4.45 -0.03
C GLU A 321 6.76 -5.71 0.85
N SER A 322 7.89 -6.42 0.85
CA SER A 322 8.06 -7.63 1.67
C SER A 322 7.94 -7.34 3.17
N ILE A 323 8.56 -6.24 3.62
CA ILE A 323 8.48 -5.80 5.02
C ILE A 323 7.04 -5.38 5.37
N GLY A 324 6.40 -4.56 4.52
CA GLY A 324 5.03 -4.11 4.70
C GLY A 324 4.05 -5.28 4.80
N LEU A 325 4.14 -6.27 3.89
CA LEU A 325 3.32 -7.49 3.92
C LEU A 325 3.51 -8.28 5.22
N TYR A 326 4.76 -8.45 5.66
CA TYR A 326 5.05 -9.17 6.89
C TYR A 326 4.44 -8.48 8.11
N LEU A 327 4.66 -7.17 8.27
CA LEU A 327 4.10 -6.38 9.37
C LEU A 327 2.57 -6.40 9.36
N THR A 328 1.96 -6.33 8.18
CA THR A 328 0.50 -6.41 8.02
C THR A 328 -0.04 -7.76 8.48
N ASN A 329 0.62 -8.86 8.12
CA ASN A 329 0.22 -10.19 8.57
C ASN A 329 0.36 -10.34 10.08
N MET A 330 1.38 -9.74 10.70
CA MET A 330 1.54 -9.72 12.15
C MET A 330 0.41 -8.95 12.84
N LEU A 331 0.05 -7.78 12.32
CA LEU A 331 -1.10 -7.00 12.82
C LEU A 331 -2.42 -7.77 12.67
N LYS A 332 -2.59 -8.55 11.60
CA LYS A 332 -3.74 -9.47 11.43
C LYS A 332 -3.73 -10.59 12.47
N ILE A 333 -2.57 -11.21 12.75
CA ILE A 333 -2.43 -12.26 13.77
C ILE A 333 -2.83 -11.72 15.15
N PHE A 334 -2.47 -10.48 15.47
CA PHE A 334 -2.85 -9.83 16.72
C PHE A 334 -4.27 -9.24 16.72
N GLY A 335 -5.02 -9.36 15.63
CA GLY A 335 -6.39 -8.85 15.54
C GLY A 335 -6.48 -7.32 15.43
N ALA A 336 -5.37 -6.62 15.17
CA ALA A 336 -5.37 -5.18 14.96
C ALA A 336 -5.89 -4.78 13.56
N ILE A 337 -5.91 -5.73 12.60
CA ILE A 337 -6.44 -5.54 11.25
C ILE A 337 -7.37 -6.71 10.92
N GLU A 338 -8.63 -6.41 10.59
CA GLU A 338 -9.63 -7.40 10.20
C GLU A 338 -9.87 -7.48 8.68
N GLY A 339 -9.22 -6.61 7.89
CA GLY A 339 -9.45 -6.50 6.44
C GLY A 339 -8.57 -7.41 5.56
N GLU A 340 -8.99 -7.62 4.30
CA GLU A 340 -8.22 -8.34 3.27
C GLU A 340 -7.05 -7.52 2.68
N GLU A 341 -6.75 -6.37 3.28
CA GLU A 341 -5.80 -5.41 2.75
C GLU A 341 -4.43 -6.03 2.54
N PRO A 342 -3.78 -5.77 1.38
CA PRO A 342 -2.46 -6.33 1.10
C PRO A 342 -1.41 -5.74 2.06
N ILE A 343 -1.44 -4.44 2.32
CA ILE A 343 -0.46 -3.77 3.19
C ILE A 343 -1.18 -2.77 4.12
N GLY A 344 -0.80 -2.76 5.39
CA GLY A 344 -1.23 -1.81 6.42
C GLY A 344 -2.72 -1.83 6.70
N PHE A 345 -3.17 -0.71 7.28
CA PHE A 345 -4.58 -0.50 7.61
C PHE A 345 -5.43 -0.32 6.33
N PRO A 346 -6.75 -0.58 6.41
CA PRO A 346 -7.67 -0.38 5.29
C PRO A 346 -7.64 1.05 4.78
N VAL A 347 -7.32 1.19 3.49
CA VAL A 347 -7.34 2.45 2.74
C VAL A 347 -8.18 2.20 1.51
N GLY A 348 -9.45 2.61 1.59
CA GLY A 348 -10.42 2.69 0.49
C GLY A 348 -10.63 1.38 -0.25
N ARG A 349 -11.60 0.56 0.16
CA ARG A 349 -12.05 -0.58 -0.64
C ARG A 349 -12.83 -0.09 -1.87
N ASN A 350 -12.13 0.24 -2.95
CA ASN A 350 -12.78 0.50 -4.24
C ASN A 350 -12.43 -0.46 -5.38
N ALA A 351 -11.58 -1.48 -5.16
CA ALA A 351 -11.47 -2.59 -6.10
C ALA A 351 -12.74 -3.48 -6.10
N GLN A 352 -13.46 -3.57 -4.97
CA GLN A 352 -14.72 -4.31 -4.86
C GLN A 352 -15.93 -3.51 -5.38
N ASN A 353 -15.91 -2.18 -5.27
CA ASN A 353 -17.01 -1.33 -5.74
C ASN A 353 -17.06 -1.21 -7.27
N LEU A 354 -15.94 -1.20 -7.99
CA LEU A 354 -15.99 -1.22 -9.45
C LEU A 354 -16.69 -2.48 -9.97
N ASN A 355 -16.42 -3.64 -9.37
CA ASN A 355 -17.12 -4.88 -9.70
C ASN A 355 -18.61 -4.84 -9.31
N LEU A 356 -18.97 -4.19 -8.20
CA LEU A 356 -20.36 -4.02 -7.79
C LEU A 356 -21.11 -3.00 -8.66
N CYS A 357 -20.45 -1.92 -9.07
CA CYS A 357 -20.96 -0.91 -10.00
C CYS A 357 -21.12 -1.51 -11.40
N ASP A 358 -20.15 -2.31 -11.86
CA ASP A 358 -20.24 -3.05 -13.10
C ASP A 358 -21.35 -4.11 -13.02
N SER A 359 -21.51 -4.82 -11.89
CA SER A 359 -22.63 -5.76 -11.72
C SER A 359 -23.98 -5.04 -11.62
N LEU A 360 -24.06 -3.89 -10.94
CA LEU A 360 -25.26 -3.07 -10.93
C LEU A 360 -25.58 -2.57 -12.35
N ARG A 361 -24.60 -2.06 -13.09
CA ARG A 361 -24.76 -1.51 -14.45
C ARG A 361 -25.07 -2.58 -15.50
N ASP A 362 -24.41 -3.73 -15.42
CA ASP A 362 -24.41 -4.74 -16.48
C ASP A 362 -25.30 -5.95 -16.13
N ASP A 363 -25.62 -6.16 -14.84
CA ASP A 363 -26.49 -7.25 -14.36
C ASP A 363 -27.85 -6.79 -13.86
N VAL A 364 -27.89 -5.87 -12.91
CA VAL A 364 -29.13 -5.53 -12.19
C VAL A 364 -29.99 -4.52 -12.95
N LEU A 365 -29.40 -3.41 -13.42
CA LEU A 365 -30.13 -2.34 -14.12
C LEU A 365 -30.77 -2.81 -15.45
N PRO A 366 -30.13 -3.67 -16.26
CA PRO A 366 -30.77 -4.20 -17.47
C PRO A 366 -32.02 -5.06 -17.18
N GLU A 367 -32.07 -5.78 -16.05
CA GLU A 367 -33.25 -6.54 -15.64
C GLU A 367 -34.43 -5.65 -15.23
N LEU A 368 -34.15 -4.39 -14.89
CA LEU A 368 -35.11 -3.35 -14.53
C LEU A 368 -35.46 -2.45 -15.73
N GLY A 369 -34.91 -2.69 -16.92
CA GLY A 369 -35.13 -1.87 -18.11
C GLY A 369 -34.38 -0.53 -18.08
N VAL A 370 -33.29 -0.45 -17.32
CA VAL A 370 -32.48 0.78 -17.12
C VAL A 370 -31.10 0.59 -17.74
N ARG A 371 -30.67 1.55 -18.56
CA ARG A 371 -29.34 1.63 -19.17
C ARG A 371 -28.63 2.90 -18.69
N LEU A 372 -27.37 2.76 -18.29
CA LEU A 372 -26.48 3.89 -18.01
C LEU A 372 -25.55 4.09 -19.21
N GLU A 373 -25.46 5.33 -19.70
CA GLU A 373 -24.51 5.74 -20.74
C GLU A 373 -23.54 6.77 -20.15
N ASP A 374 -22.27 6.38 -20.09
CA ASP A 374 -21.18 7.26 -19.67
C ASP A 374 -20.59 7.95 -20.91
N HIS A 375 -20.43 9.27 -20.83
CA HIS A 375 -19.81 10.09 -21.87
C HIS A 375 -18.59 10.78 -21.29
N GLU A 376 -17.49 10.78 -22.03
CA GLU A 376 -16.23 11.36 -21.56
C GLU A 376 -16.40 12.87 -21.30
N GLY A 377 -16.22 13.28 -20.04
CA GLY A 377 -16.38 14.67 -19.61
C GLY A 377 -17.81 15.16 -19.37
N LEU A 378 -18.83 14.28 -19.40
CA LEU A 378 -20.22 14.63 -19.11
C LEU A 378 -20.84 13.69 -18.05
N PRO A 379 -21.90 14.14 -17.32
CA PRO A 379 -22.60 13.29 -16.35
C PRO A 379 -23.26 12.07 -17.01
N THR A 380 -23.25 10.93 -16.32
CA THR A 380 -23.90 9.68 -16.76
C THR A 380 -25.38 9.90 -17.04
N VAL A 381 -25.82 9.42 -18.21
CA VAL A 381 -27.22 9.54 -18.64
C VAL A 381 -27.96 8.23 -18.40
N VAL A 382 -29.12 8.31 -17.75
CA VAL A 382 -30.02 7.16 -17.52
C VAL A 382 -31.04 7.10 -18.65
N LYS A 383 -31.09 5.98 -19.37
CA LYS A 383 -32.13 5.69 -20.37
C LYS A 383 -32.98 4.51 -19.93
N LEU A 384 -34.29 4.64 -20.09
CA LEU A 384 -35.22 3.52 -19.97
C LEU A 384 -35.32 2.83 -21.32
N VAL A 385 -35.02 1.54 -21.34
CA VAL A 385 -35.03 0.69 -22.54
C VAL A 385 -35.81 -0.57 -22.21
N ASP A 386 -36.53 -1.11 -23.19
CA ASP A 386 -37.27 -2.37 -23.01
C ASP A 386 -36.33 -3.48 -22.52
N LYS A 387 -36.71 -4.10 -21.39
CA LYS A 387 -36.02 -5.21 -20.75
C LYS A 387 -35.72 -6.35 -21.72
N GLU A 388 -36.65 -6.70 -22.60
CA GLU A 388 -36.45 -7.79 -23.56
C GLU A 388 -35.32 -7.49 -24.55
N THR A 389 -35.18 -6.22 -24.93
CA THR A 389 -34.11 -5.77 -25.83
C THR A 389 -32.75 -5.82 -25.11
N LEU A 390 -32.67 -5.34 -23.87
CA LEU A 390 -31.43 -5.33 -23.09
C LEU A 390 -30.93 -6.75 -22.76
N LEU A 391 -31.84 -7.68 -22.44
CA LEU A 391 -31.48 -9.06 -22.16
C LEU A 391 -30.96 -9.79 -23.41
N LYS A 392 -31.56 -9.53 -24.58
CA LYS A 392 -31.11 -10.09 -25.85
C LYS A 392 -29.71 -9.60 -26.23
N GLU A 393 -29.45 -8.30 -26.10
CA GLU A 393 -28.12 -7.71 -26.32
C GLU A 393 -27.08 -8.26 -25.34
N LYS A 394 -27.46 -8.47 -24.07
CA LYS A 394 -26.59 -9.08 -23.06
C LYS A 394 -26.22 -10.53 -23.40
N GLU A 395 -27.18 -11.33 -23.84
CA GLU A 395 -26.90 -12.70 -24.30
C GLU A 395 -26.01 -12.74 -25.54
N GLU A 396 -26.23 -11.84 -26.50
CA GLU A 396 -25.41 -11.72 -27.70
C GLU A 396 -23.96 -11.29 -27.37
N LYS A 397 -23.79 -10.33 -26.46
CA LYS A 397 -22.47 -9.90 -25.97
C LYS A 397 -21.76 -11.03 -25.22
N LYS A 398 -22.46 -11.75 -24.35
CA LYS A 398 -21.90 -12.90 -23.61
C LYS A 398 -21.46 -14.03 -24.55
N LYS A 399 -22.27 -14.34 -25.57
CA LYS A 399 -21.91 -15.32 -26.61
C LYS A 399 -20.68 -14.86 -27.41
N ALA A 400 -20.59 -13.59 -27.77
CA ALA A 400 -19.46 -13.02 -28.50
C ALA A 400 -18.16 -13.02 -27.67
N GLU A 401 -18.24 -12.67 -26.38
CA GLU A 401 -17.11 -12.68 -25.46
C GLU A 401 -16.61 -14.11 -25.19
N GLU A 402 -17.52 -15.06 -25.00
CA GLU A 402 -17.17 -16.46 -24.81
C GLU A 402 -16.53 -17.07 -26.07
N GLU A 403 -17.03 -16.71 -27.26
CA GLU A 403 -16.42 -17.12 -28.53
C GLU A 403 -15.02 -16.50 -28.70
N LYS A 404 -14.84 -15.21 -28.35
CA LYS A 404 -13.53 -14.53 -28.40
C LYS A 404 -12.54 -15.14 -27.41
N ARG A 405 -12.98 -15.47 -26.18
CA ARG A 405 -12.18 -16.15 -25.17
C ARG A 405 -11.73 -17.52 -25.66
N ARG A 406 -12.67 -18.32 -26.20
CA ARG A 406 -12.37 -19.65 -26.76
C ARG A 406 -11.36 -19.57 -27.92
N LYS A 407 -11.50 -18.59 -28.82
CA LYS A 407 -10.53 -18.36 -29.92
C LYS A 407 -9.15 -17.97 -29.39
N LYS A 408 -9.08 -17.13 -28.34
CA LYS A 408 -7.82 -16.70 -27.72
C LYS A 408 -7.12 -17.86 -27.01
N GLU A 409 -7.86 -18.68 -26.26
CA GLU A 409 -7.33 -19.88 -25.59
C GLU A 409 -6.85 -20.92 -26.59
N GLU A 410 -7.60 -21.17 -27.67
CA GLU A 410 -7.19 -22.09 -28.73
C GLU A 410 -5.93 -21.60 -29.46
N ALA A 411 -5.83 -20.29 -29.74
CA ALA A 411 -4.65 -19.69 -30.34
C ALA A 411 -3.43 -19.77 -29.41
N ALA A 412 -3.61 -19.52 -28.11
CA ALA A 412 -2.54 -19.64 -27.12
C ALA A 412 -2.06 -21.10 -27.00
N ARG A 413 -2.98 -22.07 -26.96
CA ARG A 413 -2.63 -23.51 -26.93
C ARG A 413 -1.86 -23.92 -28.19
N LYS A 414 -2.33 -23.53 -29.38
CA LYS A 414 -1.62 -23.80 -30.65
C LYS A 414 -0.22 -23.17 -30.67
N LYS A 415 -0.07 -21.94 -30.16
CA LYS A 415 1.23 -21.27 -30.06
C LYS A 415 2.16 -22.01 -29.11
N GLN A 416 1.66 -22.42 -27.94
CA GLN A 416 2.44 -23.16 -26.95
C GLN A 416 2.86 -24.54 -27.47
N GLU A 417 1.97 -25.26 -28.16
CA GLU A 417 2.29 -26.53 -28.84
C GLU A 417 3.35 -26.33 -29.93
N GLN A 418 3.26 -25.26 -30.73
CA GLN A 418 4.26 -24.93 -31.75
C GLN A 418 5.63 -24.58 -31.16
N GLU A 419 5.65 -23.79 -30.08
CA GLU A 419 6.89 -23.42 -29.38
C GLU A 419 7.53 -24.65 -28.71
N ALA A 420 6.73 -25.49 -28.05
CA ALA A 420 7.20 -26.75 -27.47
C ALA A 420 7.72 -27.72 -28.53
N ALA A 421 7.04 -27.85 -29.68
CA ALA A 421 7.51 -28.68 -30.79
C ALA A 421 8.78 -28.13 -31.44
N LYS A 422 8.93 -26.81 -31.54
CA LYS A 422 10.16 -26.16 -32.02
C LYS A 422 11.31 -26.42 -31.05
N LEU A 423 11.08 -26.23 -29.75
CA LEU A 423 12.08 -26.48 -28.71
C LEU A 423 12.50 -27.96 -28.67
N ALA A 424 11.55 -28.89 -28.79
CA ALA A 424 11.84 -30.33 -28.86
C ALA A 424 12.72 -30.68 -30.08
N LYS A 425 12.50 -30.05 -31.24
CA LYS A 425 13.37 -30.22 -32.41
C LYS A 425 14.76 -29.63 -32.18
N MET A 426 14.87 -28.47 -31.53
CA MET A 426 16.16 -27.85 -31.22
C MET A 426 16.98 -28.64 -30.18
N LYS A 427 16.33 -29.43 -29.30
CA LYS A 427 16.99 -30.30 -28.32
C LYS A 427 17.73 -31.50 -28.91
N ILE A 428 17.43 -31.89 -30.15
CA ILE A 428 18.03 -33.06 -30.78
C ILE A 428 19.46 -32.71 -31.22
N SER A 429 20.45 -33.43 -30.66
CA SER A 429 21.85 -33.31 -31.12
C SER A 429 21.96 -33.75 -32.59
N PRO A 430 22.76 -33.06 -33.42
CA PRO A 430 23.03 -33.47 -34.80
C PRO A 430 23.53 -34.92 -34.92
N SER A 431 24.26 -35.42 -33.93
CA SER A 431 24.78 -36.80 -33.90
C SER A 431 23.71 -37.87 -33.69
N GLU A 432 22.56 -37.50 -33.13
CA GLU A 432 21.47 -38.43 -32.78
C GLU A 432 20.31 -38.37 -33.79
N MET A 433 20.20 -37.26 -34.54
CA MET A 433 19.10 -37.01 -35.49
C MET A 433 18.84 -38.16 -36.48
N PHE A 434 19.89 -38.79 -37.01
CA PHE A 434 19.73 -39.86 -37.99
C PHE A 434 19.65 -41.26 -37.38
N LYS A 435 20.11 -41.43 -36.14
CA LYS A 435 20.10 -42.72 -35.45
C LYS A 435 18.69 -43.18 -35.06
N THR A 436 17.75 -42.24 -34.96
CA THR A 436 16.33 -42.53 -34.69
C THR A 436 15.55 -42.96 -35.95
N GLU A 437 16.11 -42.81 -37.14
CA GLU A 437 15.48 -43.18 -38.43
C GLU A 437 15.96 -44.57 -38.89
N THR A 438 15.79 -45.58 -38.03
CA THR A 438 16.22 -46.98 -38.27
C THR A 438 15.43 -47.67 -39.38
N ASP A 439 14.29 -47.10 -39.77
CA ASP A 439 13.48 -47.49 -40.93
C ASP A 439 14.10 -47.06 -42.26
N LYS A 440 15.05 -46.11 -42.25
CA LYS A 440 15.67 -45.54 -43.46
C LYS A 440 17.16 -45.77 -43.58
N TYR A 441 17.87 -45.97 -42.47
CA TYR A 441 19.33 -46.10 -42.45
C TYR A 441 19.78 -47.26 -41.57
N SER A 442 20.68 -48.08 -42.10
CA SER A 442 21.14 -49.32 -41.43
C SER A 442 22.54 -49.20 -40.83
N LYS A 443 23.38 -48.27 -41.31
CA LYS A 443 24.75 -48.06 -40.83
C LYS A 443 25.08 -46.58 -40.72
N PHE A 444 25.80 -46.23 -39.66
CA PHE A 444 26.20 -44.86 -39.33
C PHE A 444 27.71 -44.79 -39.14
N ASP A 445 28.31 -43.70 -39.58
CA ASP A 445 29.73 -43.44 -39.46
C ASP A 445 30.06 -42.92 -38.06
N GLU A 446 31.16 -43.40 -37.50
CA GLU A 446 31.71 -42.98 -36.21
C GLU A 446 32.76 -41.86 -36.37
N ASN A 447 33.30 -41.63 -37.58
CA ASN A 447 34.36 -40.64 -37.82
C ASN A 447 34.38 -40.09 -39.25
N VAL A 448 33.42 -39.23 -39.64
CA VAL A 448 33.60 -38.41 -40.86
C VAL A 448 34.40 -37.16 -40.52
N SER A 449 35.42 -36.84 -41.32
CA SER A 449 36.28 -35.66 -41.10
C SER A 449 35.87 -34.50 -42.01
N ARG A 450 35.81 -33.27 -41.46
CA ARG A 450 35.70 -32.03 -42.26
C ARG A 450 36.89 -31.12 -41.98
N TRP A 451 37.34 -30.44 -43.02
CA TRP A 451 38.22 -29.29 -42.93
C TRP A 451 37.39 -28.05 -42.54
N LYS A 452 37.53 -27.56 -41.30
CA LYS A 452 36.98 -26.27 -40.88
C LYS A 452 38.11 -25.25 -40.91
N ILE A 453 38.01 -24.27 -41.81
CA ILE A 453 38.95 -23.14 -41.85
C ILE A 453 38.50 -22.15 -40.78
N ILE A 454 39.30 -21.96 -39.74
CA ILE A 454 39.09 -20.92 -38.73
C ILE A 454 40.09 -19.79 -39.00
N ILE A 455 39.57 -18.57 -39.19
CA ILE A 455 40.39 -17.37 -39.34
C ILE A 455 40.62 -16.81 -37.94
N LEU A 456 41.84 -16.95 -37.41
CA LEU A 456 42.23 -16.27 -36.17
C LEU A 456 42.78 -14.90 -36.54
N SER A 457 41.99 -13.85 -36.35
CA SER A 457 42.46 -12.46 -36.46
C SER A 457 42.92 -11.99 -35.09
N GLY A 458 44.23 -11.84 -34.87
CA GLY A 458 44.72 -11.21 -33.65
C GLY A 458 46.18 -11.46 -33.28
N LEU A 459 47.13 -10.87 -34.02
CA LEU A 459 48.43 -10.46 -33.48
C LEU A 459 48.84 -9.18 -34.21
N SER A 460 48.55 -8.02 -33.60
CA SER A 460 49.07 -6.73 -34.07
C SER A 460 50.45 -6.50 -33.45
N ASP A 461 51.50 -6.68 -34.24
CA ASP A 461 52.83 -6.15 -33.92
C ASP A 461 52.85 -4.65 -34.32
N PRO A 462 53.12 -3.71 -33.40
CA PRO A 462 53.09 -2.27 -33.69
C PRO A 462 54.17 -1.81 -34.71
N GLY A 463 55.10 -2.68 -35.13
CA GLY A 463 56.16 -2.33 -36.09
C GLY A 463 55.91 -2.69 -37.56
N LEU A 464 54.91 -3.52 -37.89
CA LEU A 464 54.72 -4.08 -39.25
C LEU A 464 53.32 -3.82 -39.81
N LYS A 465 53.22 -3.01 -40.87
CA LYS A 465 51.96 -2.72 -41.62
C LYS A 465 51.48 -3.90 -42.50
N LYS A 466 51.52 -5.14 -42.02
CA LYS A 466 50.90 -6.30 -42.69
C LYS A 466 50.27 -7.24 -41.68
N SER A 467 48.94 -7.38 -41.75
CA SER A 467 48.18 -8.35 -40.97
C SER A 467 48.51 -9.76 -41.49
N ILE A 468 49.11 -10.62 -40.66
CA ILE A 468 49.33 -12.03 -40.99
C ILE A 468 48.05 -12.79 -40.66
N CYS A 469 47.44 -13.39 -41.67
CA CYS A 469 46.29 -14.27 -41.52
C CYS A 469 46.82 -15.72 -41.38
N VAL A 470 46.70 -16.32 -40.20
CA VAL A 470 47.09 -17.72 -39.98
C VAL A 470 45.86 -18.60 -40.20
N TYR A 471 45.93 -19.48 -41.20
CA TYR A 471 44.91 -20.49 -41.45
C TYR A 471 45.20 -21.72 -40.57
N VAL A 472 44.39 -21.94 -39.53
CA VAL A 472 44.45 -23.18 -38.75
C VAL A 472 43.36 -24.11 -39.24
N SER A 473 43.77 -25.23 -39.85
CA SER A 473 42.87 -26.34 -40.19
C SER A 473 42.62 -27.17 -38.94
N LEU A 474 41.44 -27.03 -38.34
CA LEU A 474 41.03 -27.83 -37.19
C LEU A 474 40.21 -29.04 -37.65
N PHE A 475 40.62 -30.22 -37.17
CA PHE A 475 39.91 -31.49 -37.34
C PHE A 475 38.69 -31.49 -36.41
N VAL A 476 37.48 -31.53 -36.96
CA VAL A 476 36.25 -31.73 -36.16
C VAL A 476 35.60 -33.03 -36.61
N PRO A 477 35.55 -34.07 -35.75
CA PRO A 477 34.91 -35.34 -36.09
C PRO A 477 33.38 -35.18 -36.14
N PHE A 478 32.76 -35.73 -37.19
CA PHE A 478 31.33 -35.91 -37.34
C PHE A 478 30.97 -37.32 -36.86
N GLN A 479 30.10 -37.40 -35.86
CA GLN A 479 29.57 -38.67 -35.38
C GLN A 479 28.10 -38.81 -35.78
N GLY A 480 27.67 -40.03 -36.15
CA GLY A 480 26.26 -40.38 -36.38
C GLY A 480 25.72 -40.10 -37.78
N PHE A 481 26.57 -39.99 -38.80
CA PHE A 481 26.14 -39.73 -40.18
C PHE A 481 25.79 -41.03 -40.92
N PRO A 482 24.62 -41.17 -41.56
CA PRO A 482 24.24 -42.41 -42.24
C PRO A 482 25.10 -42.65 -43.49
N THR A 483 25.51 -43.90 -43.70
CA THR A 483 26.34 -44.34 -44.85
C THR A 483 25.60 -45.29 -45.79
N HIS A 484 24.62 -46.03 -45.27
CA HIS A 484 23.83 -47.01 -46.01
C HIS A 484 22.33 -46.79 -45.80
N ASP A 485 21.53 -47.09 -46.82
CA ASP A 485 20.06 -47.11 -46.73
C ASP A 485 19.53 -48.32 -45.93
N ALA A 486 18.21 -48.43 -45.78
CA ALA A 486 17.54 -49.48 -45.01
C ALA A 486 17.81 -50.88 -45.56
N GLU A 487 18.02 -50.99 -46.88
CA GLU A 487 18.35 -52.24 -47.58
C GLU A 487 19.85 -52.57 -47.53
N GLY A 488 20.67 -51.73 -46.89
CA GLY A 488 22.09 -51.97 -46.70
C GLY A 488 22.97 -51.61 -47.90
N LYS A 489 22.48 -50.76 -48.82
CA LYS A 489 23.21 -50.24 -49.97
C LYS A 489 23.83 -48.87 -49.66
N GLU A 490 25.03 -48.63 -50.17
CA GLU A 490 25.73 -47.35 -49.96
C GLU A 490 24.95 -46.17 -50.56
N LEU A 491 24.87 -45.08 -49.79
CA LEU A 491 24.21 -43.85 -50.21
C LEU A 491 24.97 -43.17 -51.35
N SER A 492 24.24 -42.76 -52.39
CA SER A 492 24.83 -42.01 -53.50
C SER A 492 25.38 -40.64 -53.07
N LYS A 493 26.35 -40.11 -53.81
CA LYS A 493 26.92 -38.76 -53.56
C LYS A 493 25.85 -37.66 -53.47
N GLY A 494 24.77 -37.78 -54.24
CA GLY A 494 23.63 -36.85 -54.20
C GLY A 494 22.83 -36.95 -52.90
N GLN A 495 22.54 -38.17 -52.44
CA GLN A 495 21.84 -38.43 -51.17
C GLN A 495 22.68 -37.95 -49.98
N SER A 496 23.98 -38.26 -49.95
CA SER A 496 24.88 -37.84 -48.89
C SER A 496 25.05 -36.32 -48.83
N LYS A 497 25.02 -35.62 -49.98
CA LYS A 497 25.03 -34.14 -50.01
C LYS A 497 23.76 -33.53 -49.44
N LYS A 498 22.60 -34.17 -49.67
CA LYS A 498 21.31 -33.73 -49.12
C LYS A 498 21.26 -33.92 -47.60
N LEU A 499 21.68 -35.09 -47.11
CA LEU A 499 21.74 -35.41 -45.69
C LEU A 499 22.70 -34.50 -44.92
N ARG A 500 23.82 -34.10 -45.56
CA ARG A 500 24.76 -33.13 -44.99
C ARG A 500 24.13 -31.76 -44.76
N LYS A 501 23.28 -31.28 -45.67
CA LYS A 501 22.55 -30.02 -45.48
C LYS A 501 21.57 -30.09 -44.31
N PHE A 502 20.92 -31.23 -44.10
CA PHE A 502 20.04 -31.43 -42.93
C PHE A 502 20.83 -31.45 -41.62
N TYR A 503 21.99 -32.11 -41.60
CA TYR A 503 22.89 -32.10 -40.44
C TYR A 503 23.36 -30.68 -40.09
N GLU A 504 23.82 -29.89 -41.07
CA GLU A 504 24.26 -28.51 -40.86
C GLU A 504 23.13 -27.59 -40.36
N ALA A 505 21.91 -27.78 -40.87
CA ALA A 505 20.74 -27.05 -40.40
C ALA A 505 20.42 -27.38 -38.93
N GLN A 506 20.51 -28.67 -38.56
CA GLN A 506 20.30 -29.11 -37.18
C GLN A 506 21.39 -28.62 -36.22
N GLU A 507 22.65 -28.59 -36.67
CA GLU A 507 23.77 -28.06 -35.87
C GLU A 507 23.55 -26.61 -35.47
N LYS A 508 23.02 -25.79 -36.37
CA LYS A 508 22.65 -24.41 -36.06
C LYS A 508 21.55 -24.33 -35.01
N LEU A 509 20.47 -25.11 -35.17
CA LEU A 509 19.35 -25.16 -34.23
C LEU A 509 19.77 -25.64 -32.84
N TYR A 510 20.62 -26.67 -32.77
CA TYR A 510 21.14 -27.20 -31.52
C TYR A 510 22.11 -26.22 -30.84
N SER A 511 22.92 -25.49 -31.60
CA SER A 511 23.80 -24.44 -31.07
C SER A 511 23.00 -23.27 -30.48
N GLU A 512 21.92 -22.86 -31.14
CA GLU A 512 20.98 -21.86 -30.63
C GLU A 512 20.33 -22.33 -29.32
N TYR A 513 19.96 -23.62 -29.22
CA TYR A 513 19.46 -24.20 -27.97
C TYR A 513 20.50 -24.20 -26.84
N LEU A 514 21.75 -24.58 -27.10
CA LEU A 514 22.82 -24.54 -26.09
C LEU A 514 23.06 -23.11 -25.57
N GLN A 515 22.99 -22.10 -26.45
CA GLN A 515 23.06 -20.70 -26.03
C GLN A 515 21.86 -20.29 -25.18
N MET A 516 20.65 -20.74 -25.51
CA MET A 516 19.45 -20.49 -24.69
C MET A 516 19.58 -21.12 -23.29
N VAL A 517 20.08 -22.36 -23.19
CA VAL A 517 20.31 -23.04 -21.91
C VAL A 517 21.39 -22.32 -21.09
N GLN A 518 22.49 -21.90 -21.72
CA GLN A 518 23.58 -21.19 -21.05
C GLN A 518 23.16 -19.81 -20.53
N ASN A 519 22.17 -19.18 -21.18
CA ASN A 519 21.61 -17.88 -20.79
C ASN A 519 20.38 -17.99 -19.86
N GLY A 520 19.97 -19.20 -19.43
CA GLY A 520 18.83 -19.41 -18.53
C GLY A 520 17.44 -19.23 -19.15
N ASN A 521 17.34 -19.25 -20.49
CA ASN A 521 16.13 -18.93 -21.26
C ASN A 521 15.49 -20.15 -21.95
N ALA A 522 15.89 -21.37 -21.61
CA ALA A 522 15.50 -22.62 -22.30
C ALA A 522 14.45 -23.46 -21.57
#